data_AF-A0A0Z8VEE6-F1
#
_entry.id   AF-A0A0Z8VEE6-F1
#
_cell.length_a   1.000
_cell.length_b   1.000
_cell.length_c   1.000
_cell.angle_alpha   90.00
_cell.angle_beta   90.00
_cell.angle_gamma   90.00
#
_symmetry.space_group_name_H-M   'P 1'
#
loop_
_entity.id
_entity.type
_entity.pdbx_description
1 polymer ?
#
loop_
_entity_poly.entity_id
_entity_poly.type
_entity_poly.pdbx_seq_one_letter_code
_entity_poly.pdbx_strand_id
1 'polypeptide(L)' 'MPDHVHMLVSIPPRLSVSSFMGYLKGKSALMMFDKHANLKYKFGNRHFWAEGFNNLGNC' A
#
# COMPACT_ATOMS: atom_id res chain seq x y z
N MET A 1 12.04 11.27 -10.40
CA MET A 1 12.26 9.81 -10.28
C MET A 1 10.90 9.13 -10.22
N PRO A 2 10.67 8.02 -10.92
CA PRO A 2 9.37 7.34 -11.02
C PRO A 2 9.19 6.29 -9.91
N ASP A 3 9.51 6.66 -8.67
CA ASP A 3 9.50 5.79 -7.48
C ASP A 3 8.26 5.99 -6.60
N HIS A 4 7.39 6.95 -6.94
CA HIS A 4 6.22 7.32 -6.16
C HIS A 4 4.98 7.50 -7.04
N VAL A 5 3.81 7.23 -6.46
CA VAL A 5 2.50 7.34 -7.13
C VAL A 5 1.66 8.38 -6.41
N HIS A 6 1.17 9.38 -7.14
CA HIS A 6 0.18 10.35 -6.66
C HIS A 6 -1.21 9.92 -7.11
N MET A 7 -2.17 9.87 -6.19
CA MET A 7 -3.56 9.51 -6.48
C MET A 7 -4.51 10.47 -5.77
N LEU A 8 -5.49 11.02 -6.49
CA LEU A 8 -6.56 11.82 -5.92
C LEU A 8 -7.80 10.93 -5.73
N VAL A 9 -8.32 10.89 -4.51
CA VAL A 9 -9.39 9.97 -4.08
C VAL A 9 -10.37 10.71 -3.18
N SER A 10 -11.66 10.53 -3.44
CA SER A 10 -12.73 11.06 -2.60
C SER A 10 -13.03 10.06 -1.49
N ILE A 11 -12.71 10.42 -0.24
CA ILE A 11 -12.92 9.57 0.94
C ILE A 11 -14.19 10.06 1.65
N PRO A 12 -15.17 9.18 1.93
CA PRO A 12 -16.32 9.57 2.73
C PRO A 12 -15.87 9.92 4.16
N PRO A 13 -16.43 10.97 4.79
CA PRO A 13 -15.95 11.51 6.06
C PRO A 13 -16.09 10.55 7.25
N ARG A 14 -16.80 9.43 7.07
CA ARG A 14 -16.97 8.36 8.08
C ARG A 14 -15.78 7.40 8.12
N LEU A 15 -14.91 7.41 7.11
CA LEU A 15 -13.73 6.56 7.03
C LEU A 15 -12.48 7.35 7.39
N SER A 16 -11.66 6.80 8.28
CA SER A 16 -10.35 7.37 8.58
C SER A 16 -9.43 7.28 7.36
N VAL A 17 -8.70 8.35 7.09
CA VAL A 17 -7.67 8.42 6.04
C VAL A 17 -6.61 7.32 6.24
N SER A 18 -6.23 7.02 7.50
CA SER A 18 -5.24 5.99 7.80
C SER A 18 -5.73 4.58 7.42
N SER A 19 -6.97 4.25 7.76
CA SER A 19 -7.59 2.96 7.42
C SER A 19 -7.76 2.80 5.91
N PHE A 20 -8.17 3.87 5.23
CA PHE A 20 -8.31 3.87 3.77
C PHE A 20 -6.95 3.67 3.06
N MET A 21 -5.93 4.39 3.51
CA MET A 21 -4.56 4.27 2.97
C MET A 21 -3.95 2.89 3.26
N GLY A 22 -4.17 2.34 4.45
CA GLY A 22 -3.73 0.99 4.81
C GLY A 22 -4.35 -0.08 3.91
N TYR A 23 -5.66 0.01 3.67
CA TYR A 23 -6.37 -0.88 2.75
C TYR A 23 -5.85 -0.75 1.32
N LEU A 24 -5.71 0.48 0.80
CA LEU A 24 -5.20 0.73 -0.55
C LEU A 24 -3.79 0.19 -0.74
N LYS A 25 -2.87 0.47 0.20
CA LYS A 25 -1.50 -0.03 0.15
C LYS A 25 -1.43 -1.55 0.24
N GLY A 26 -2.20 -2.16 1.15
CA GLY A 26 -2.24 -3.62 1.31
C GLY A 26 -2.78 -4.34 0.08
N LYS A 27 -3.94 -3.89 -0.44
CA LYS A 27 -4.59 -4.52 -1.60
C LYS A 27 -3.78 -4.36 -2.88
N SER A 28 -3.22 -3.17 -3.12
CA SER A 28 -2.37 -2.93 -4.28
C SER A 28 -1.09 -3.78 -4.25
N ALA A 29 -0.44 -3.90 -3.10
CA ALA A 29 0.73 -4.77 -2.95
C ALA A 29 0.37 -6.23 -3.28
N LEU A 30 -0.74 -6.74 -2.74
CA LEU A 30 -1.20 -8.10 -3.01
C LEU A 30 -1.47 -8.33 -4.51
N MET A 31 -2.19 -7.42 -5.15
CA MET A 31 -2.49 -7.51 -6.59
C MET A 31 -1.24 -7.45 -7.46
N MET A 32 -0.23 -6.67 -7.07
CA MET A 32 1.05 -6.60 -7.79
C MET A 32 1.87 -7.87 -7.62
N PHE A 33 1.89 -8.48 -6.43
CA PHE A 33 2.54 -9.77 -6.22
C PHE A 33 1.86 -10.91 -6.97
N ASP A 34 0.54 -10.86 -7.12
CA ASP A 34 -0.26 -11.86 -7.84
C ASP A 34 -0.08 -11.74 -9.37
N LYS A 35 -0.21 -10.52 -9.92
CA LYS A 35 -0.04 -10.28 -11.37
C LYS A 35 1.40 -10.38 -11.86
N HIS A 36 2.37 -10.07 -11.01
CA HIS A 36 3.78 -10.03 -11.37
C HIS A 36 4.59 -10.95 -10.46
N ALA A 37 4.47 -12.27 -10.66
CA ALA A 37 5.26 -13.27 -9.97
C ALA A 37 6.79 -13.01 -10.05
N ASN A 38 7.27 -12.34 -11.10
CA ASN A 38 8.66 -11.92 -11.26
C ASN A 38 9.10 -10.83 -10.25
N LEU A 39 8.19 -9.97 -9.79
CA LEU A 39 8.47 -8.96 -8.75
C LEU A 39 8.57 -9.58 -7.35
N LYS A 40 7.94 -10.73 -7.13
CA LYS A 40 8.06 -11.53 -5.89
C LYS A 40 9.52 -11.94 -5.61
N TYR A 41 10.31 -12.15 -6.68
CA TYR A 41 11.72 -12.54 -6.58
C TYR A 41 12.65 -11.34 -6.37
N LYS A 42 12.35 -10.17 -6.96
CA LYS A 42 13.12 -8.92 -6.76
C LYS A 42 12.83 -8.22 -5.43
N PHE A 43 11.59 -8.29 -4.94
CA PHE A 43 11.16 -7.70 -3.66
C PHE A 43 10.92 -8.79 -2.60
N GLY A 44 11.91 -9.68 -2.43
CA GLY A 44 11.87 -10.83 -1.53
C GLY A 44 11.53 -10.52 -0.06
N ASN A 45 11.57 -9.25 0.35
CA ASN A 45 11.15 -8.79 1.67
C ASN A 45 9.66 -8.40 1.79
N ARG A 46 8.81 -8.59 0.77
CA ARG A 46 7.35 -8.31 0.81
C ARG A 46 6.96 -6.84 1.10
N HIS A 47 7.91 -5.93 1.34
CA HIS A 47 7.67 -4.50 1.51
C HIS A 47 7.67 -3.80 0.14
N PHE A 48 6.47 -3.65 -0.43
CA PHE A 48 6.26 -2.89 -1.68
C PHE A 48 6.09 -1.38 -1.43
N TRP A 49 5.56 -0.99 -0.27
CA TRP A 49 5.34 0.41 0.12
C TRP A 49 6.28 0.83 1.25
N ALA A 50 6.74 2.08 1.23
CA ALA A 50 7.49 2.67 2.35
C ALA A 50 6.62 2.79 3.62
N GLU A 51 7.22 2.53 4.79
CA GLU A 51 6.54 2.38 6.09
C GLU A 51 5.88 3.67 6.64
N GLY A 52 6.07 4.82 5.98
CA GLY A 52 5.76 6.16 6.51
C GLY A 52 4.29 6.53 6.72
N PHE A 53 3.34 5.59 6.78
CA PHE A 53 1.95 5.89 7.20
C PHE A 53 1.28 4.77 8.02
N ASN A 54 2.00 3.68 8.32
CA ASN A 54 1.51 2.59 9.13
C ASN A 54 2.06 2.73 10.56
N ASN A 55 1.44 3.58 11.36
CA ASN A 55 1.50 3.45 12.82
C ASN A 55 0.23 4.03 13.42
N LEU A 56 -0.79 3.18 13.55
CA LEU A 56 -1.69 3.16 14.71
C LEU A 56 -2.48 1.84 14.67
N GLY A 57 -2.24 0.96 15.64
CA GLY A 57 -3.08 -0.22 15.87
C GLY A 57 -2.36 -1.56 15.82
N ASN A 58 -1.35 -1.73 16.68
CA ASN A 58 -1.02 -3.02 17.29
C ASN A 58 -0.44 -2.73 18.68
N CYS A 59 -1.34 -2.37 19.60
CA CYS A 59 -1.35 -2.91 20.96
C CYS A 59 -2.59 -3.79 21.05
#